data_AF-A0A354GVZ3-F1
#
_entry.id   AF-A0A354GVZ3-F1
#
_cell.length_a   1.000
_cell.length_b   1.000
_cell.length_c   1.000
_cell.angle_alpha   90.00
_cell.angle_beta   90.00
_cell.angle_gamma   90.00
#
_symmetry.space_group_name_H-M   'P 1'
#
loop_
_entity.id
_entity.type
_entity.pdbx_description
1 polymer ?
#
loop_
_entity_poly.entity_id
_entity_poly.type
_entity_poly.pdbx_seq_one_letter_code
_entity_poly.pdbx_strand_id
1 'polypeptide(L)'
;MICSARLERRRRFTPSRSDRTTIVNDTVCRIDDFGPLAVVRPPSVTDLGDVVRRAAAERQAVYPIGGGTMLGLGLPPARPGWAVDLRSLNRVIDYPARDMTITLQ
;
A
#
# COMPACT_ATOMS: atom_id res chain seq x y z
N MET A 1 -17.31 -5.45 43.36
CA MET A 1 -17.97 -5.55 42.03
C MET A 1 -16.90 -5.48 40.96
N ILE A 2 -16.46 -6.64 40.46
CA ILE A 2 -15.51 -6.74 39.34
C ILE A 2 -16.35 -7.21 38.15
N CYS A 3 -16.56 -6.36 37.16
CA CYS A 3 -17.36 -6.68 35.98
C CYS A 3 -16.44 -7.06 34.81
N SER A 4 -16.30 -8.38 34.66
CA SER A 4 -16.18 -9.19 33.44
C SER A 4 -15.48 -8.62 32.20
N ALA A 5 -14.33 -9.22 31.91
CA ALA A 5 -13.63 -9.19 30.63
C ALA A 5 -14.51 -9.74 29.48
N ARG A 6 -14.63 -8.99 28.38
CA ARG A 6 -15.19 -9.48 27.11
C ARG A 6 -14.04 -9.82 26.16
N LEU A 7 -13.67 -11.09 26.18
CA LEU A 7 -12.68 -11.72 25.31
C LEU A 7 -13.27 -11.90 23.90
N GLU A 8 -13.23 -10.88 23.05
CA GLU A 8 -13.67 -11.03 21.66
C GLU A 8 -12.56 -11.67 20.82
N ARG A 9 -12.72 -12.99 20.66
CA ARG A 9 -12.28 -13.83 19.54
C ARG A 9 -11.08 -13.30 18.74
N ARG A 10 -9.89 -13.73 19.15
CA ARG A 10 -8.73 -13.86 18.24
C ARG A 10 -9.16 -14.66 17.02
N ARG A 11 -9.49 -13.97 15.92
CA ARG A 11 -9.57 -14.62 14.61
C ARG A 11 -8.18 -15.16 14.35
N ARG A 12 -8.07 -16.50 14.29
CA ARG A 12 -6.84 -17.17 13.87
C ARG A 12 -6.45 -16.58 12.53
N PHE A 13 -5.28 -15.94 12.49
CA PHE A 13 -4.61 -15.63 11.23
C PHE A 13 -4.33 -16.96 10.54
N THR A 14 -5.13 -17.26 9.53
CA THR A 14 -4.89 -18.38 8.63
C THR A 14 -4.23 -17.80 7.39
N PRO A 15 -2.93 -18.02 7.14
CA PRO A 15 -2.35 -17.69 5.85
C PRO A 15 -3.01 -18.61 4.81
N SER A 16 -3.97 -18.09 4.04
CA SER A 16 -4.56 -18.83 2.93
C SER A 16 -3.54 -18.89 1.80
N ARG A 17 -2.83 -20.00 1.73
CA ARG A 17 -1.84 -20.30 0.69
C ARG A 17 -2.53 -20.81 -0.60
N SER A 18 -3.46 -20.02 -1.11
CA SER A 18 -4.17 -20.17 -2.39
C SER A 18 -4.88 -18.83 -2.64
N ASP A 19 -4.48 -17.95 -3.55
CA ASP A 19 -4.38 -18.20 -4.98
C ASP A 19 -3.44 -17.17 -5.65
N ARG A 20 -2.62 -17.63 -6.59
CA ARG A 20 -1.34 -17.02 -7.00
C ARG A 20 -1.45 -15.92 -8.07
N THR A 21 -2.60 -15.28 -8.21
CA THR A 21 -2.78 -14.21 -9.21
C THR A 21 -3.74 -13.14 -8.68
N THR A 22 -3.26 -12.24 -7.82
CA THR A 22 -3.92 -10.93 -7.73
C THR A 22 -3.58 -10.20 -9.02
N ILE A 23 -4.50 -10.21 -9.99
CA ILE A 23 -4.40 -9.38 -11.18
C ILE A 23 -4.43 -7.94 -10.67
N VAL A 24 -3.26 -7.31 -10.54
CA VAL A 24 -3.16 -5.86 -10.63
C VAL A 24 -3.43 -5.59 -12.11
N ASN A 25 -4.70 -5.42 -12.47
CA ASN A 25 -4.99 -4.63 -13.64
C ASN A 25 -4.40 -3.25 -13.32
N ASP A 26 -3.69 -2.61 -14.24
CA ASP A 26 -3.07 -1.30 -14.01
C ASP A 26 -4.06 -0.22 -13.50
N THR A 27 -5.35 -0.52 -13.52
CA THR A 27 -6.46 0.31 -13.08
C THR A 27 -7.00 0.00 -11.66
N VAL A 28 -6.91 -1.23 -11.14
CA VAL A 28 -7.53 -1.61 -9.84
C VAL A 28 -6.69 -2.57 -8.97
N CYS A 29 -6.75 -2.39 -7.64
CA CYS A 29 -6.01 -3.17 -6.65
C CYS A 29 -6.92 -3.64 -5.49
N ARG A 30 -6.56 -4.76 -4.84
CA ARG A 30 -7.16 -5.21 -3.57
C ARG A 30 -6.06 -5.32 -2.50
N ILE A 31 -6.33 -4.86 -1.29
CA ILE A 31 -5.40 -4.91 -0.13
C ILE A 31 -6.15 -5.59 1.01
N ASP A 32 -5.65 -6.70 1.54
CA ASP A 32 -6.34 -7.47 2.60
C ASP A 32 -7.84 -7.70 2.30
N ASP A 33 -8.17 -8.18 1.09
CA ASP A 33 -9.53 -8.34 0.57
C ASP A 33 -10.37 -7.05 0.42
N PHE A 34 -9.87 -5.89 0.88
CA PHE A 34 -10.49 -4.58 0.70
C PHE A 34 -10.29 -4.07 -0.74
N GLY A 35 -11.39 -3.67 -1.39
CA GLY A 35 -11.36 -3.12 -2.76
C GLY A 35 -12.64 -3.42 -3.56
N PRO A 36 -12.66 -3.08 -4.85
CA PRO A 36 -11.53 -2.61 -5.66
C PRO A 36 -11.13 -1.15 -5.35
N LEU A 37 -9.82 -0.90 -5.25
CA LEU A 37 -9.23 0.44 -5.13
C LEU A 37 -8.72 0.90 -6.49
N ALA A 38 -8.98 2.16 -6.86
CA ALA A 38 -8.38 2.75 -8.06
C ALA A 38 -6.85 2.86 -7.90
N VAL A 39 -6.10 2.49 -8.94
CA VAL A 39 -4.64 2.58 -8.97
C VAL A 39 -4.20 3.90 -9.61
N VAL A 40 -3.26 4.58 -8.95
CA VAL A 40 -2.61 5.79 -9.46
C VAL A 40 -1.11 5.54 -9.50
N ARG A 41 -0.47 5.73 -10.66
CA ARG A 41 0.97 5.52 -10.84
C ARG A 41 1.66 6.84 -11.22
N PRO A 42 2.15 7.63 -10.26
CA PRO A 42 2.84 8.88 -10.56
C PRO A 42 4.22 8.61 -11.19
N PRO A 43 4.58 9.28 -12.31
CA PRO A 43 5.86 9.06 -12.97
C PRO A 43 7.03 9.82 -12.32
N SER A 44 6.76 10.71 -11.36
CA SER A 44 7.77 11.46 -10.62
C SER A 44 7.34 11.77 -9.18
N VAL A 45 8.30 12.21 -8.36
CA VAL A 45 8.05 12.66 -6.98
C VAL A 45 7.14 13.91 -6.96
N THR A 46 7.26 14.79 -7.97
CA THR A 46 6.38 15.95 -8.11
C THR A 46 4.94 15.51 -8.33
N ASP A 47 4.71 14.59 -9.26
CA ASP A 47 3.37 14.05 -9.54
C ASP A 47 2.81 13.28 -8.34
N LEU A 48 3.66 12.56 -7.59
CA LEU A 48 3.24 11.93 -6.34
C LEU A 48 2.76 12.98 -5.32
N GLY A 49 3.45 14.12 -5.24
CA GLY A 49 3.02 15.26 -4.43
C GLY A 49 1.63 15.79 -4.84
N ASP A 50 1.36 15.88 -6.15
CA ASP A 50 0.03 16.25 -6.65
C ASP A 50 -1.04 15.22 -6.30
N VAL A 51 -0.72 13.94 -6.38
CA VAL A 51 -1.63 12.86 -5.97
C VAL A 51 -1.99 12.98 -4.49
N VAL A 52 -1.02 13.24 -3.60
CA VAL A 52 -1.27 13.40 -2.16
C VAL A 52 -2.13 14.64 -1.89
N ARG A 53 -1.82 15.78 -2.55
CA ARG A 53 -2.64 17.00 -2.43
C ARG A 53 -4.08 16.76 -2.86
N ARG A 54 -4.27 16.08 -4.00
CA ARG A 54 -5.60 15.74 -4.53
C ARG A 54 -6.34 14.79 -3.58
N ALA A 55 -5.67 13.77 -3.05
CA ALA A 55 -6.26 12.83 -2.10
C ALA A 55 -6.73 13.55 -0.82
N ALA A 56 -5.95 14.51 -0.32
CA ALA A 56 -6.33 15.32 0.83
C ALA A 56 -7.58 16.18 0.55
N ALA A 57 -7.62 16.87 -0.61
CA ALA A 57 -8.76 17.69 -1.01
C ALA A 57 -10.05 16.85 -1.17
N GLU A 58 -9.93 15.64 -1.72
CA GLU A 58 -11.04 14.73 -1.97
C GLU A 58 -11.34 13.77 -0.80
N ARG A 59 -10.63 13.92 0.32
CA ARG A 59 -10.73 13.06 1.52
C ARG A 59 -10.52 11.57 1.24
N GLN A 60 -9.75 11.24 0.20
CA GLN A 60 -9.37 9.87 -0.15
C GLN A 60 -8.25 9.38 0.76
N ALA A 61 -8.22 8.08 1.06
CA ALA A 61 -7.04 7.48 1.68
C ALA A 61 -5.94 7.28 0.63
N VAL A 62 -4.69 7.27 1.09
CA VAL A 62 -3.54 6.94 0.26
C VAL A 62 -2.96 5.63 0.76
N TYR A 63 -2.88 4.64 -0.12
CA TYR A 63 -2.30 3.34 0.16
C TYR A 63 -1.06 3.15 -0.74
N PRO A 64 0.16 3.36 -0.21
CA PRO A 64 1.39 3.17 -0.99
C PRO A 64 1.60 1.70 -1.35
N ILE A 65 1.88 1.43 -2.62
CA ILE A 65 2.12 0.09 -3.15
C ILE A 65 3.48 0.06 -3.84
N GLY A 66 4.41 -0.73 -3.30
CA GLY A 66 5.67 -1.06 -3.95
C GLY A 66 5.53 -2.32 -4.83
N GLY A 67 6.32 -3.35 -4.55
CA GLY A 67 6.27 -4.62 -5.28
C GLY A 67 5.01 -5.48 -5.10
N GLY A 68 4.07 -5.07 -4.24
CA GLY A 68 2.81 -5.79 -4.01
C GLY A 68 2.94 -7.18 -3.36
N THR A 69 4.12 -7.54 -2.84
CA THR A 69 4.39 -8.88 -2.30
C THR A 69 3.81 -9.12 -0.90
N MET A 70 3.31 -8.07 -0.25
CA MET A 70 2.85 -8.07 1.14
C MET A 70 1.51 -7.35 1.33
N LEU A 71 0.64 -7.34 0.31
CA LEU A 71 -0.69 -6.71 0.38
C LEU A 71 -1.66 -7.40 1.36
N GLY A 72 -1.29 -8.58 1.84
CA GLY A 72 -2.02 -9.41 2.80
C GLY A 72 -1.54 -9.25 4.27
N LEU A 73 -0.64 -8.30 4.53
CA LEU A 73 0.03 -8.15 5.82
C LEU A 73 -0.25 -6.77 6.44
N GLY A 74 -0.71 -6.80 7.69
CA GLY A 74 -0.95 -5.59 8.48
C GLY A 74 -2.38 -5.48 8.97
N LEU A 75 -2.82 -4.24 9.14
CA LEU A 75 -4.24 -3.94 9.38
C LEU A 75 -4.91 -3.62 8.04
N PRO A 76 -6.09 -4.19 7.77
CA PRO A 76 -6.78 -3.91 6.53
C PRO A 76 -7.15 -2.43 6.43
N PRO A 77 -7.23 -1.88 5.21
CA PRO A 77 -7.79 -0.55 4.99
C PRO A 77 -9.14 -0.35 5.68
N ALA A 78 -9.30 0.80 6.34
CA ALA A 78 -10.55 1.14 7.05
C ALA A 78 -11.50 2.05 6.26
N ARG A 79 -11.06 2.62 5.12
CA ARG A 79 -11.84 3.57 4.33
C ARG A 79 -11.47 3.53 2.84
N PRO A 80 -12.33 4.01 1.93
CA PRO A 80 -11.99 4.12 0.51
C PRO A 80 -10.79 5.04 0.26
N GLY A 81 -10.08 4.80 -0.84
CA GLY A 81 -8.92 5.59 -1.23
C GLY A 81 -8.29 5.13 -2.55
N TRP A 82 -7.06 5.58 -2.76
CA TRP A 82 -6.26 5.23 -3.93
C TRP A 82 -5.10 4.33 -3.53
N ALA A 83 -4.93 3.27 -4.31
CA ALA A 83 -3.70 2.50 -4.32
C ALA A 83 -2.67 3.26 -5.17
N VAL A 84 -1.62 3.79 -4.53
CA VAL A 84 -0.59 4.57 -5.20
C VAL A 84 0.60 3.67 -5.51
N ASP A 85 0.74 3.29 -6.77
CA ASP A 85 1.80 2.43 -7.27
C ASP A 85 3.09 3.24 -7.45
N LEU A 86 4.09 2.95 -6.61
CA LEU A 86 5.36 3.66 -6.57
C LEU A 86 6.41 3.09 -7.52
N ARG A 87 6.11 2.03 -8.29
CA ARG A 87 7.12 1.33 -9.11
C ARG A 87 7.69 2.15 -10.27
N SER A 88 7.07 3.28 -10.60
CA SER A 88 7.64 4.27 -11.54
C SER A 88 8.74 5.14 -10.93
N LEU A 89 8.83 5.19 -9.60
CA LEU A 89 9.91 5.84 -8.85
C LEU A 89 11.01 4.81 -8.63
N ASN A 90 11.86 4.59 -9.63
CA ASN A 90 12.81 3.48 -9.65
C ASN A 90 14.23 3.86 -10.11
N ARG A 91 14.56 5.16 -10.02
CA ARG A 91 15.85 5.66 -10.49
C ARG A 91 16.91 5.57 -9.39
N VAL A 92 18.16 5.36 -9.82
CA VAL A 92 19.35 5.62 -9.00
C VAL A 92 19.64 7.11 -9.06
N ILE A 93 19.67 7.77 -7.90
CA ILE A 93 19.98 9.20 -7.77
C ILE A 93 21.48 9.41 -7.60
N ASP A 94 22.10 8.63 -6.71
CA ASP A 94 23.53 8.73 -6.39
C ASP A 94 24.07 7.39 -5.88
N TYR A 95 25.35 7.10 -6.14
CA TYR A 95 26.03 5.88 -5.72
C TYR A 95 27.52 6.12 -5.40
N PRO A 96 27.83 6.76 -4.26
CA PRO A 96 29.20 6.92 -3.80
C PRO A 96 29.71 5.60 -3.21
N ALA A 97 30.25 4.72 -4.07
CA ALA A 97 30.67 3.38 -3.70
C ALA A 97 31.68 3.32 -2.53
N ARG A 98 32.53 4.35 -2.38
CA ARG A 98 33.48 4.46 -1.25
C ARG A 98 32.78 4.60 0.10
N ASP A 99 31.60 5.19 0.10
CA ASP A 99 30.82 5.44 1.31
C ASP A 99 29.86 4.26 1.59
N MET A 100 29.83 3.25 0.71
CA MET A 100 28.92 2.09 0.79
C MET A 100 27.44 2.48 0.90
N THR A 101 27.05 3.58 0.24
CA THR A 101 25.65 4.04 0.18
C THR A 101 25.15 4.12 -1.25
N ILE A 102 23.83 4.01 -1.40
CA ILE A 102 23.10 4.26 -2.65
C ILE A 102 21.85 5.06 -2.32
N THR A 103 21.58 6.10 -3.10
CA THR A 103 20.34 6.89 -3.02
C THR A 103 19.45 6.52 -4.20
N LEU A 104 18.23 6.09 -3.91
CA LEU A 104 17.23 5.69 -4.90
C LEU A 104 15.96 6.53 -4.74
N GLN A 105 15.08 6.44 -5.74
CA GLN A 105 13.68 6.88 -5.64
C GLN A 105 12.78 5.78 -5.10
#